data_AF-A0A832X4Y4-F1
#
_entry.id   AF-A0A832X4Y4-F1
#
_cell.length_a   1.000
_cell.length_b   1.000
_cell.length_c   1.000
_cell.angle_alpha   90.00
_cell.angle_beta   90.00
_cell.angle_gamma   90.00
#
_symmetry.space_group_name_H-M   'P 1'
#
loop_
_entity.id
_entity.type
_entity.pdbx_description
1 polymer ?
#
loop_
_entity_poly.entity_id
_entity_poly.type
_entity_poly.pdbx_seq_one_letter_code
_entity_poly.pdbx_strand_id
1 'polypeptide(L)'
;MPPVPRPDPLALGAAFALVFEKGRSPPSCPMPDDAGLLNRILDAAPNASPSACRDALVRVRRLSFDAVETGASFREGAYGSGADAKAAALADLEEKNPHFTETEYVTAFAVGLIWAGME
;
A
#
# COMPACT_ATOMS: atom_id res chain seq x y z
N MET A 1 16.42 -12.19 11.06
CA MET A 1 16.17 -11.46 9.79
C MET A 1 17.03 -10.20 9.81
N PRO A 2 17.76 -9.87 8.72
CA PRO A 2 18.39 -8.56 8.60
C PRO A 2 17.30 -7.47 8.69
N PRO A 3 17.59 -6.29 9.26
CA PRO A 3 16.63 -5.19 9.27
C PRO A 3 16.27 -4.83 7.83
N VAL A 4 14.97 -4.81 7.52
CA VAL A 4 14.50 -4.28 6.24
C VAL A 4 15.02 -2.84 6.15
N PRO A 5 15.76 -2.48 5.08
CA PRO A 5 16.31 -1.14 4.98
C PRO A 5 15.16 -0.13 5.02
N ARG A 6 15.31 0.89 5.86
CA ARG A 6 14.31 1.95 6.02
C ARG A 6 14.15 2.67 4.67
N PRO A 7 12.95 2.71 4.10
CA PRO A 7 12.71 3.41 2.85
C PRO A 7 12.88 4.92 3.02
N ASP A 8 13.12 5.61 1.90
CA ASP A 8 13.06 7.08 1.89
C ASP A 8 11.61 7.52 2.15
N PRO A 9 11.35 8.30 3.21
CA PRO A 9 9.99 8.62 3.63
C PRO A 9 9.26 9.53 2.63
N LEU A 10 9.98 10.37 1.89
CA LEU A 10 9.37 11.25 0.89
C LEU A 10 8.98 10.45 -0.35
N ALA A 11 9.85 9.57 -0.83
CA ALA A 11 9.55 8.68 -1.93
C ALA A 11 8.40 7.71 -1.59
N LEU A 12 8.41 7.17 -0.36
CA LEU A 12 7.37 6.24 0.11
C LEU A 12 6.01 6.94 0.21
N GLY A 13 5.93 8.10 0.85
CA GLY A 13 4.69 8.85 0.97
C GLY A 13 4.15 9.34 -0.37
N ALA A 14 5.03 9.77 -1.29
CA ALA A 14 4.64 10.15 -2.65
C ALA A 14 4.08 8.95 -3.44
N ALA A 15 4.74 7.79 -3.35
CA ALA A 15 4.26 6.56 -3.97
C ALA A 15 2.91 6.13 -3.39
N PHE A 16 2.76 6.18 -2.05
CA PHE A 16 1.52 5.84 -1.37
C PHE A 16 0.36 6.72 -1.85
N ALA A 17 0.52 8.04 -1.82
CA ALA A 17 -0.49 8.99 -2.28
C ALA A 17 -0.88 8.76 -3.75
N LEU A 18 0.10 8.46 -4.61
CA LEU A 18 -0.15 8.19 -6.03
C LEU A 18 -0.99 6.93 -6.26
N VAL A 19 -0.78 5.88 -5.47
CA VAL A 19 -1.49 4.60 -5.62
C VAL A 19 -2.83 4.61 -4.88
N PHE A 20 -2.85 4.96 -3.60
CA PHE A 20 -4.05 4.83 -2.76
C PHE A 20 -5.00 6.03 -2.80
N GLU A 21 -4.49 7.25 -3.03
CA GLU A 21 -5.35 8.45 -3.08
C GLU A 21 -5.71 8.84 -4.52
N LYS A 22 -4.74 8.79 -5.43
CA LYS A 22 -4.90 9.24 -6.83
C LYS A 22 -5.12 8.08 -7.83
N GLY A 23 -4.78 6.85 -7.47
CA GLY A 23 -4.80 5.67 -8.33
C GLY A 23 -5.91 4.68 -7.99
N ARG A 24 -7.15 5.16 -7.83
CA ARG A 24 -8.33 4.42 -7.30
C ARG A 24 -8.72 3.10 -7.99
N SER A 25 -7.98 2.61 -8.97
CA SER A 25 -8.23 1.32 -9.60
C SER A 25 -7.50 0.19 -8.85
N PRO A 26 -8.10 -1.00 -8.71
CA PRO A 26 -7.44 -2.14 -8.09
C PRO A 26 -6.15 -2.50 -8.84
N PRO A 27 -5.18 -3.16 -8.18
CA PRO A 27 -3.89 -3.51 -8.79
C PRO A 27 -4.01 -4.42 -10.03
N SER A 28 -5.17 -5.07 -10.22
CA SER A 28 -5.56 -5.89 -11.37
C SER A 28 -6.07 -5.10 -12.59
N CYS A 29 -6.38 -3.81 -12.44
CA CYS A 29 -6.64 -2.92 -13.59
C CYS A 29 -5.31 -2.50 -14.23
N PRO A 30 -5.27 -2.21 -15.55
CA PRO A 30 -4.09 -1.65 -16.19
C PRO A 30 -3.83 -0.26 -15.60
N MET A 31 -3.01 -0.22 -14.54
CA MET A 31 -2.46 1.01 -13.99
C MET A 31 -1.72 1.74 -15.10
N PRO A 32 -1.59 3.08 -15.04
CA PRO A 32 -0.63 3.77 -15.86
C PRO A 32 0.73 3.07 -15.74
N ASP A 33 1.39 2.88 -16.88
CA ASP A 33 2.69 2.22 -17.06
C ASP A 33 3.59 2.45 -15.85
N ASP A 34 4.24 1.40 -15.32
CA ASP A 34 5.17 1.48 -14.17
C ASP A 34 6.15 2.65 -14.30
N ALA A 35 6.62 2.88 -15.53
CA ALA A 35 7.49 3.99 -15.87
C ALA A 35 6.83 5.36 -15.62
N GLY A 36 5.54 5.49 -15.93
CA GLY A 36 4.74 6.70 -15.67
C GLY A 36 4.52 6.95 -14.19
N LEU A 37 4.24 5.92 -13.39
CA LEU A 37 4.14 6.05 -11.93
C LEU A 37 5.49 6.42 -11.31
N LEU A 38 6.57 5.76 -11.72
CA LEU A 38 7.92 6.06 -11.25
C LEU A 38 8.31 7.51 -11.56
N ASN A 39 8.01 8.00 -12.77
CA ASN A 39 8.27 9.39 -13.14
C ASN A 39 7.48 10.39 -12.27
N ARG A 40 6.22 10.07 -11.91
CA ARG A 40 5.43 10.90 -10.99
C ARG A 40 5.98 10.88 -9.56
N ILE A 41 6.51 9.75 -9.10
CA ILE A 41 7.17 9.65 -7.79
C ILE A 41 8.45 10.50 -7.79
N LEU A 42 9.25 10.42 -8.86
CA LEU A 42 10.45 11.24 -9.03
C LEU A 42 10.14 12.74 -9.05
N ASP A 43 9.05 13.14 -9.71
CA ASP A 43 8.58 14.54 -9.76
C ASP A 43 8.10 15.03 -8.38
N ALA A 44 7.39 14.18 -7.65
CA ALA A 44 6.89 14.50 -6.31
C ALA A 44 7.97 14.44 -5.21
N ALA A 45 9.05 13.68 -5.43
CA ALA A 45 10.16 13.51 -4.50
C ALA A 45 11.52 13.84 -5.18
N PRO A 46 11.78 15.10 -5.56
CA PRO A 46 12.96 15.49 -6.33
C PRO A 46 14.28 15.30 -5.58
N ASN A 47 14.22 15.22 -4.24
CA ASN A 47 15.38 15.00 -3.38
C ASN A 47 15.69 13.52 -3.15
N ALA A 48 14.77 12.61 -3.52
CA ALA A 48 14.97 11.19 -3.36
C ALA A 48 15.80 10.61 -4.51
N SER A 49 16.61 9.60 -4.22
CA SER A 49 17.37 8.92 -5.26
C SER A 49 16.43 8.11 -6.17
N PRO A 50 16.76 7.92 -7.47
CA PRO A 50 15.94 7.10 -8.35
C PRO A 50 15.78 5.65 -7.87
N SER A 51 16.79 5.10 -7.20
CA SER A 51 16.71 3.80 -6.53
C SER A 51 15.69 3.79 -5.38
N ALA A 52 15.63 4.86 -4.59
CA ALA A 52 14.66 5.01 -3.51
C ALA A 52 13.22 5.15 -4.04
N CYS A 53 13.03 5.86 -5.15
CA CYS A 53 11.73 5.97 -5.81
C CYS A 53 11.24 4.63 -6.36
N ARG A 54 12.14 3.81 -6.91
CA ARG A 54 11.81 2.44 -7.35
C ARG A 54 11.48 1.53 -6.16
N ASP A 55 12.27 1.58 -5.08
CA ASP A 55 12.01 0.82 -3.86
C ASP A 55 10.63 1.19 -3.27
N ALA A 56 10.32 2.48 -3.20
CA ALA A 56 9.01 2.98 -2.77
C ALA A 56 7.86 2.45 -3.64
N LEU A 57 8.00 2.49 -4.97
CA LEU A 57 7.00 1.95 -5.90
C LEU A 57 6.76 0.45 -5.68
N VAL A 58 7.84 -0.33 -5.52
CA VAL A 58 7.74 -1.79 -5.27
C VAL A 58 7.03 -2.07 -3.96
N ARG A 59 7.37 -1.34 -2.88
CA ARG A 59 6.73 -1.51 -1.57
C ARG A 59 5.26 -1.15 -1.59
N VAL A 60 4.90 -0.02 -2.19
CA VAL A 60 3.51 0.42 -2.28
C VAL A 60 2.68 -0.52 -3.16
N ARG A 61 3.27 -1.08 -4.22
CA ARG A 61 2.62 -2.14 -4.99
C ARG A 61 2.35 -3.37 -4.16
N ARG A 62 3.34 -3.85 -3.42
CA ARG A 62 3.14 -4.98 -2.52
C ARG A 62 2.03 -4.70 -1.51
N LEU A 63 2.05 -3.53 -0.88
CA LEU A 63 0.99 -3.07 0.03
C LEU A 63 -0.38 -3.07 -0.67
N SER A 64 -0.47 -2.68 -1.94
CA SER A 64 -1.74 -2.68 -2.68
C SER A 64 -2.33 -4.07 -2.88
N PHE A 65 -1.50 -5.08 -3.16
CA PHE A 65 -1.94 -6.47 -3.25
C PHE A 65 -2.33 -7.02 -1.88
N ASP A 66 -1.49 -6.82 -0.87
CA ASP A 66 -1.75 -7.28 0.49
C ASP A 66 -3.02 -6.61 1.05
N ALA A 67 -3.28 -5.34 0.73
CA ALA A 67 -4.50 -4.65 1.14
C ALA A 67 -5.77 -5.27 0.53
N VAL A 68 -5.72 -5.72 -0.73
CA VAL A 68 -6.84 -6.44 -1.36
C VAL A 68 -7.03 -7.80 -0.69
N GLU A 69 -5.96 -8.57 -0.51
CA GLU A 69 -6.02 -9.90 0.13
C GLU A 69 -6.54 -9.83 1.57
N THR A 70 -6.01 -8.91 2.38
CA THR A 70 -6.46 -8.65 3.74
C THR A 70 -7.90 -8.14 3.75
N GLY A 71 -8.29 -7.30 2.79
CA GLY A 71 -9.66 -6.84 2.62
C GLY A 71 -10.64 -7.97 2.30
N ALA A 72 -10.29 -8.86 1.37
CA ALA A 72 -11.08 -10.05 1.03
C ALA A 72 -11.21 -10.98 2.24
N SER A 73 -10.09 -11.33 2.86
CA SER A 73 -10.03 -12.19 4.05
C SER A 73 -10.85 -11.62 5.22
N PHE A 74 -10.84 -10.29 5.40
CA PHE A 74 -11.68 -9.62 6.39
C PHE A 74 -13.18 -9.77 6.09
N ARG A 75 -13.60 -9.67 4.83
CA ARG A 75 -15.00 -9.88 4.43
C ARG A 75 -15.45 -11.32 4.63
N GLU A 76 -14.54 -12.27 4.48
CA GLU A 76 -14.78 -13.69 4.76
C GLU A 76 -14.76 -14.02 6.27
N GLY A 77 -14.42 -13.06 7.13
CA GLY A 77 -14.39 -13.23 8.57
C GLY A 77 -13.13 -13.88 9.12
N ALA A 78 -12.03 -13.93 8.35
CA ALA A 78 -10.77 -14.56 8.75
C ALA A 78 -10.14 -13.93 10.00
N TYR A 79 -10.43 -12.64 10.26
CA TYR A 79 -9.93 -11.90 11.43
C TYR A 79 -10.92 -11.88 12.61
N GLY A 80 -12.01 -12.64 12.54
CA GLY A 80 -13.06 -12.67 13.57
C GLY A 80 -14.17 -11.65 13.35
N SER A 81 -14.83 -11.19 14.42
CA SER A 81 -15.99 -10.30 14.35
C SER A 81 -15.87 -9.11 15.30
N GLY A 82 -16.51 -7.98 14.96
CA GLY A 82 -16.54 -6.79 15.81
C GLY A 82 -15.35 -5.85 15.61
N ALA A 83 -15.08 -5.00 16.60
CA ALA A 83 -14.04 -3.97 16.53
C ALA A 83 -12.62 -4.56 16.49
N ASP A 84 -12.42 -5.71 17.14
CA ASP A 84 -11.13 -6.40 17.21
C ASP A 84 -10.69 -6.97 15.85
N ALA A 85 -11.66 -7.35 15.00
CA ALA A 85 -11.36 -7.88 13.67
C ALA A 85 -10.64 -6.85 12.78
N LYS A 86 -11.03 -5.57 12.89
CA LYS A 86 -10.37 -4.50 12.14
C LYS A 86 -8.95 -4.28 12.66
N ALA A 87 -8.75 -4.31 13.98
CA ALA A 87 -7.42 -4.17 14.57
C ALA A 87 -6.50 -5.32 14.16
N ALA A 88 -7.00 -6.56 14.14
CA ALA A 88 -6.26 -7.73 13.69
C ALA A 88 -5.88 -7.65 12.20
N ALA A 89 -6.80 -7.20 11.34
CA ALA A 89 -6.51 -7.00 9.92
C ALA A 89 -5.45 -5.90 9.68
N LEU A 90 -5.49 -4.81 10.43
CA LEU A 90 -4.47 -3.76 10.36
C LEU A 90 -3.11 -4.25 10.85
N ALA A 91 -3.07 -5.04 11.93
CA ALA A 91 -1.84 -5.62 12.45
C ALA A 91 -1.20 -6.60 11.44
N ASP A 92 -2.01 -7.41 10.75
CA ASP A 92 -1.54 -8.29 9.67
C ASP A 92 -0.95 -7.48 8.50
N LEU A 93 -1.61 -6.39 8.12
CA LEU A 93 -1.14 -5.49 7.07
C LEU A 93 0.21 -4.83 7.44
N GLU A 94 0.36 -4.39 8.69
CA GLU A 94 1.59 -3.81 9.23
C GLU A 94 2.73 -4.84 9.32
N GLU A 95 2.44 -6.08 9.72
CA GLU A 95 3.42 -7.15 9.78
C GLU A 95 3.96 -7.50 8.38
N LYS A 96 3.07 -7.58 7.38
CA LYS A 96 3.43 -7.87 5.98
C LYS A 96 4.19 -6.71 5.33
N ASN A 97 3.83 -5.47 5.67
CA ASN A 97 4.33 -4.27 5.01
C ASN A 97 4.84 -3.25 6.03
N PRO A 98 6.04 -3.43 6.60
CA PRO A 98 6.56 -2.50 7.59
C PRO A 98 6.91 -1.12 6.98
N HIS A 99 6.96 -0.11 7.85
CA HIS A 99 7.41 1.26 7.59
C HIS A 99 6.38 2.24 7.00
N PHE A 100 5.11 1.87 6.93
CA PHE A 100 4.03 2.85 6.73
C PHE A 100 3.53 3.41 8.07
N THR A 101 2.86 4.55 8.00
CA THR A 101 2.21 5.17 9.15
C THR A 101 0.86 4.52 9.44
N GLU A 102 0.35 4.68 10.66
CA GLU A 102 -0.98 4.18 11.04
C GLU A 102 -2.08 4.67 10.09
N THR A 103 -2.04 5.96 9.72
CA THR A 103 -2.99 6.56 8.77
C THR A 103 -2.92 5.90 7.38
N GLU A 104 -1.71 5.56 6.93
CA GLU A 104 -1.51 4.86 5.65
C GLU A 104 -2.05 3.43 5.70
N TYR A 105 -1.86 2.69 6.80
CA TYR A 105 -2.47 1.36 6.94
C TYR A 105 -3.99 1.42 6.98
N VAL A 106 -4.56 2.38 7.71
CA VAL A 106 -6.02 2.58 7.76
C VAL A 106 -6.58 2.92 6.37
N THR A 107 -5.87 3.76 5.62
CA THR A 107 -6.24 4.14 4.25
C THR A 107 -6.12 2.96 3.30
N ALA A 108 -4.99 2.24 3.33
CA ALA A 108 -4.75 1.07 2.50
C ALA A 108 -5.80 -0.01 2.75
N PHE A 109 -6.11 -0.30 4.02
CA PHE A 109 -7.15 -1.27 4.37
C PHE A 109 -8.54 -0.84 3.87
N ALA A 110 -8.91 0.44 4.04
CA ALA A 110 -10.20 0.94 3.55
C ALA A 110 -10.32 0.83 2.01
N VAL A 111 -9.25 1.17 1.29
CA VAL A 111 -9.18 1.04 -0.17
C VAL A 111 -9.19 -0.43 -0.59
N GLY A 112 -8.44 -1.29 0.11
CA GLY A 112 -8.41 -2.73 -0.09
C GLY A 112 -9.79 -3.38 0.05
N LEU A 113 -10.59 -2.97 1.03
CA LEU A 113 -11.98 -3.44 1.19
C LEU A 113 -12.89 -3.05 0.02
N ILE A 114 -12.68 -1.86 -0.55
CA ILE A 114 -13.41 -1.38 -1.74
C ILE A 114 -13.00 -2.23 -2.95
N TRP A 115 -11.70 -2.41 -3.15
CA TRP A 115 -11.13 -3.19 -4.25
C TRP A 115 -11.54 -4.66 -4.22
N ALA A 116 -11.46 -5.31 -3.06
CA ALA A 116 -11.94 -6.68 -2.86
C ALA A 116 -13.45 -6.84 -3.06
N GLY A 117 -14.22 -5.74 -3.05
CA GLY A 117 -15.66 -5.74 -3.34
C GLY A 117 -16.00 -5.52 -4.81
N MET A 118 -15.01 -5.23 -5.66
CA MET A 118 -15.18 -5.02 -7.10
C MET A 118 -14.79 -6.25 -7.93
N GLU A 119 -14.21 -7.27 -7.30
CA GLU A 119 -13.90 -8.57 -7.90
C GLU A 119 -15.10 -9.53 -7.87
#